data_AF-A0A6P0XH23-F1
#
_entry.id   AF-A0A6P0XH23-F1
#
_cell.length_a   1.000
_cell.length_b   1.000
_cell.length_c   1.000
_cell.angle_alpha   90.00
_cell.angle_beta   90.00
_cell.angle_gamma   90.00
#
_symmetry.space_group_name_H-M   'P 1'
#
loop_
_entity.id
_entity.type
_entity.pdbx_description
1 polymer ?
#
loop_
_entity_poly.entity_id
_entity_poly.type
_entity_poly.pdbx_seq_one_letter_code
_entity_poly.pdbx_strand_id
1 'polypeptide(L)' 'MSYCLNLQCPNPQNPEGTLYCLACGAKLLLRERYRPMKPIGRGGFGRTFYAVDEDKPSHPPCVIKQFLPQNT' A
#
# COMPACT_ATOMS: atom_id res chain seq x y z
N MET A 1 5.01 -6.23 8.42
CA MET A 1 3.64 -5.62 8.50
C MET A 1 3.23 -5.11 7.10
N SER A 2 1.94 -5.01 6.76
CA SER A 2 1.47 -4.54 5.45
C SER A 2 0.35 -3.51 5.58
N TYR A 3 0.35 -2.47 4.74
CA TYR A 3 -0.68 -1.44 4.70
C TYR A 3 -1.60 -1.63 3.48
N CYS A 4 -2.91 -1.65 3.71
CA CYS A 4 -3.90 -1.79 2.65
C CYS A 4 -4.08 -0.50 1.84
N LEU A 5 -4.02 -0.57 0.51
CA LEU A 5 -4.20 0.58 -0.38
C LEU A 5 -5.66 0.89 -0.72
N ASN A 6 -6.60 0.04 -0.29
CA ASN A 6 -8.03 0.27 -0.49
C ASN A 6 -8.46 1.54 0.28
N LEU A 7 -9.16 2.45 -0.38
CA LEU A 7 -9.61 3.73 0.19
C LEU A 7 -10.70 3.53 1.24
N GLN A 8 -11.50 2.47 1.10
CA GLN A 8 -12.63 2.16 1.98
C GLN A 8 -12.27 1.14 3.07
N CYS A 9 -10.98 0.87 3.29
CA CYS A 9 -10.55 -0.09 4.31
C CYS A 9 -10.76 0.48 5.72
N PRO A 10 -11.57 -0.17 6.59
CA PRO A 10 -11.82 0.32 7.95
C PRO A 10 -10.62 0.12 8.87
N ASN A 11 -9.78 -0.88 8.60
CA ASN A 11 -8.52 -1.11 9.32
C ASN A 11 -7.40 -1.52 8.35
N PRO A 12 -6.58 -0.55 7.88
CA PRO A 12 -5.61 -0.80 6.82
C PRO A 12 -4.32 -1.49 7.30
N GLN A 13 -4.07 -1.58 8.61
CA GLN A 13 -2.85 -2.20 9.13
C GLN A 13 -3.01 -3.72 9.23
N ASN A 14 -2.10 -4.48 8.64
CA ASN A 14 -2.14 -5.94 8.62
C ASN A 14 -0.82 -6.53 9.16
N PRO A 15 -0.88 -7.69 9.82
CA PRO A 15 0.30 -8.42 10.25
C PRO A 15 1.15 -8.87 9.05
N GLU A 16 2.40 -9.24 9.31
CA GLU A 16 3.31 -9.73 8.29
C GLU A 16 2.87 -11.07 7.69
N GLY A 17 3.30 -11.36 6.47
CA GLY A 17 2.97 -12.62 5.77
C GLY A 17 1.54 -12.71 5.22
N THR A 18 0.69 -11.71 5.45
CA THR A 18 -0.67 -11.69 4.87
C THR A 18 -0.65 -11.26 3.40
N LEU A 19 -1.38 -11.99 2.55
CA LEU A 19 -1.56 -11.69 1.12
C LEU A 19 -2.80 -10.84 0.85
N TYR A 20 -3.82 -10.98 1.70
CA TYR A 20 -5.09 -10.27 1.64
C TYR A 20 -5.34 -9.51 2.94
N CYS A 21 -5.97 -8.35 2.82
CA CYS A 21 -6.30 -7.52 3.96
C CYS A 21 -7.39 -8.18 4.80
N LEU A 22 -7.14 -8.36 6.10
CA LEU A 22 -8.08 -9.00 7.02
C LEU A 22 -9.36 -8.18 7.23
N ALA A 23 -9.32 -6.87 6.98
CA ALA A 23 -10.43 -5.97 7.22
C ALA A 23 -11.34 -5.76 5.99
N CYS A 24 -10.84 -5.97 4.76
CA CYS A 24 -11.61 -5.69 3.54
C CYS A 24 -11.39 -6.67 2.38
N GLY A 25 -10.56 -7.70 2.54
CA GLY A 25 -10.29 -8.71 1.50
C GLY A 25 -9.44 -8.23 0.32
N ALA A 26 -9.06 -6.96 0.24
CA ALA A 26 -8.21 -6.45 -0.84
C ALA A 26 -6.81 -7.08 -0.80
N LYS A 27 -6.21 -7.31 -1.99
CA LYS A 27 -4.80 -7.73 -2.09
C LYS A 27 -3.88 -6.71 -1.44
N LEU A 28 -2.88 -7.20 -0.71
CA LEU A 28 -1.88 -6.38 -0.01
C LEU A 28 -0.64 -6.11 -0.86
N LEU A 29 -0.46 -6.82 -1.97
CA LEU A 29 0.61 -6.60 -2.94
C LEU A 29 0.07 -5.88 -4.18
N LEU A 30 0.71 -4.78 -4.54
CA LEU A 30 0.45 -4.11 -5.81
C LEU A 30 1.22 -4.84 -6.91
N ARG A 31 0.49 -5.35 -7.92
CA ARG A 31 1.03 -6.18 -9.01
C ARG A 31 1.85 -7.38 -8.53
N GLU A 32 1.45 -7.99 -7.40
CA GLU A 32 2.14 -9.13 -6.79
C GLU A 32 3.63 -8.87 -6.47
N ARG A 33 4.01 -7.60 -6.28
CA ARG A 33 5.42 -7.20 -6.19
C ARG A 33 5.69 -6.17 -5.10
N TYR A 34 4.93 -5.07 -5.08
CA TYR A 34 5.21 -3.98 -4.17
C TYR A 34 4.35 -4.11 -2.92
N ARG A 35 4.99 -4.22 -1.75
CA ARG A 35 4.32 -4.25 -0.45
C ARG A 35 4.29 -2.86 0.19
N PRO A 36 3.13 -2.21 0.31
CA PRO A 36 3.00 -0.97 1.06
C PRO A 36 3.14 -1.26 2.56
N MET A 37 3.90 -0.41 3.26
CA MET A 37 4.23 -0.59 4.67
C MET A 37 3.55 0.45 5.55
N LYS A 38 3.51 1.72 5.11
CA LYS A 38 2.85 2.83 5.82
C LYS A 38 2.63 4.06 4.92
N PRO A 39 1.62 4.90 5.18
CA PRO A 39 1.52 6.21 4.55
C PRO A 39 2.67 7.11 5.00
N ILE A 40 3.21 7.91 4.07
CA ILE A 40 4.28 8.89 4.33
C ILE A 40 3.95 10.30 3.82
N GLY A 41 2.82 10.47 3.13
CA GLY A 41 2.39 11.78 2.68
C GLY A 41 0.99 11.77 2.05
N ARG A 42 0.34 12.92 2.07
CA ARG A 42 -0.93 13.19 1.40
C ARG A 42 -0.90 14.62 0.87
N GLY A 43 -1.39 14.84 -0.35
CA GLY A 43 -1.50 16.16 -0.95
C GLY A 43 -2.45 16.17 -2.14
N GLY A 44 -2.44 17.25 -2.93
CA GLY A 44 -3.34 17.42 -4.07
C GLY A 44 -3.24 16.30 -5.13
N PHE A 45 -2.12 15.60 -5.20
CA PHE A 45 -1.91 14.49 -6.13
C PHE A 45 -2.25 13.10 -5.55
N GLY A 46 -2.90 13.04 -4.39
CA GLY A 46 -3.31 11.79 -3.75
C GLY A 46 -2.46 11.40 -2.53
N ARG A 47 -2.25 10.09 -2.35
CA ARG A 47 -1.58 9.49 -1.17
C ARG A 47 -0.23 8.88 -1.55
N THR A 48 0.75 9.03 -0.68
CA THR A 48 2.11 8.50 -0.87
C THR A 48 2.42 7.51 0.24
N PHE A 49 2.98 6.36 -0.12
CA PHE A 49 3.28 5.27 0.81
C PHE A 49 4.74 4.84 0.70
N TYR A 50 5.36 4.59 1.84
CA TYR A 50 6.60 3.81 1.90
C TYR A 50 6.27 2.35 1.63
N ALA A 51 7.02 1.74 0.73
CA ALA A 51 6.81 0.38 0.28
C ALA A 51 8.15 -0.36 0.09
N VAL A 52 8.06 -1.66 -0.13
CA VAL A 52 9.19 -2.53 -0.44
C VAL A 52 8.91 -3.26 -1.75
N ASP A 53 9.93 -3.37 -2.59
CA ASP A 53 9.90 -4.17 -3.81
C ASP A 53 10.30 -5.63 -3.50
N GLU A 54 9.32 -6.53 -3.35
CA GLU A 54 9.56 -7.93 -2.95
C GLU A 54 10.10 -8.81 -4.09
N ASP A 55 10.06 -8.32 -5.33
CA ASP A 55 10.57 -9.06 -6.50
C ASP A 55 12.11 -8.98 -6.62
N LYS A 56 12.74 -8.03 -5.93
CA LYS A 56 14.19 -7.86 -5.93
C LYS A 56 14.82 -8.56 -4.71
N PRO A 57 15.93 -9.30 -4.86
CA PRO A 57 16.53 -10.06 -3.76
C PRO A 57 16.89 -9.24 -2.51
N SER A 58 17.25 -7.96 -2.68
CA SER A 58 17.59 -7.07 -1.57
C SER A 58 16.39 -6.41 -0.90
N HIS A 59 15.16 -6.67 -1.38
CA HIS A 59 13.93 -6.03 -0.92
C HIS A 59 14.08 -4.51 -0.76
N PRO A 60 14.50 -3.78 -1.82
CA PRO A 60 14.83 -2.38 -1.67
C PRO A 60 13.59 -1.54 -1.36
N PRO A 61 13.75 -0.46 -0.58
CA PRO A 61 12.68 0.48 -0.33
C PRO A 61 12.26 1.20 -1.60
N CYS A 62 10.96 1.44 -1.75
CA CYS A 62 10.38 2.20 -2.84
C CYS A 62 9.19 3.03 -2.35
N VAL A 63 8.60 3.81 -3.26
CA VAL A 63 7.44 4.66 -2.98
C VAL A 63 6.29 4.30 -3.90
N ILE A 64 5.10 4.15 -3.33
CA ILE A 64 3.85 4.03 -4.10
C ILE A 64 3.13 5.37 -4.02
N LYS A 65 2.79 5.95 -5.17
CA LYS A 65 1.93 7.14 -5.28
C LYS A 65 0.58 6.74 -5.85
N GLN A 66 -0.46 6.85 -5.02
CA GLN A 66 -1.83 6.58 -5.43
C GLN A 66 -2.50 7.90 -5.80
N PHE A 67 -2.74 8.09 -7.09
CA PHE A 67 -3.48 9.24 -7.60
C PHE A 67 -4.95 9.11 -7.23
N LEU A 68 -5.53 10.20 -6.71
CA LEU A 68 -6.95 10.31 -6.44
C LEU A 68 -7.49 11.41 -7.37
N PRO A 69 -8.56 11.17 -8.13
CA PRO A 69 -9.19 12.23 -8.88
C PRO A 69 -9.62 13.33 -7.90
N GLN A 70 -9.24 14.56 -8.19
CA GLN A 70 -9.86 15.71 -7.54
C GLN A 70 -11.24 15.81 -8.17
N ASN A 71 -12.30 15.62 -7.39
CA ASN A 71 -13.61 16.10 -7.82
C ASN A 71 -13.49 17.63 -7.88
N THR A 72 -13.28 18.16 -9.09
CA THR A 72 -13.57 19.56 -9.41
C THR A 72 -15.07 19.77 -9.40
#